data_AF-A0A1G7RMH0-F1
#
_entry.id   AF-A0A1G7RMH0-F1
#
_cell.length_a   1.000
_cell.length_b   1.000
_cell.length_c   1.000
_cell.angle_alpha   90.00
_cell.angle_beta   90.00
_cell.angle_gamma   90.00
#
_symmetry.space_group_name_H-M   'P 1'
#
loop_
_entity.id
_entity.type
_entity.pdbx_description
1 polymer ?
#
loop_
_entity_poly.entity_id
_entity_poly.type
_entity_poly.pdbx_seq_one_letter_code
_entity_poly.pdbx_strand_id
1 'polypeptide(L)'
;MTLTSQTAAPRHRLLKSGCAVLALLAALPAAAQDGAETDAETPFRLSPITVNAAGKADDDAATVVARELWVGGKVATSLQDTPASVSVITQKEIEARKADTLEEVL
;
A
#
# COMPACT_ATOMS: atom_id res chain seq x y z
N MET A 1 -14.77 -82.35 -7.20
CA MET A 1 -15.51 -81.35 -6.40
C MET A 1 -15.06 -81.48 -4.95
N THR A 2 -14.02 -80.74 -4.57
CA THR A 2 -13.57 -80.53 -3.19
C THR A 2 -12.67 -79.28 -3.16
N LEU A 3 -12.99 -78.32 -2.28
CA LEU A 3 -12.29 -77.05 -2.05
C LEU A 3 -11.05 -77.25 -1.16
N THR A 4 -10.03 -76.41 -1.32
CA THR A 4 -9.03 -76.02 -0.30
C THR A 4 -8.20 -74.85 -0.86
N SER A 5 -8.63 -73.60 -0.61
CA SER A 5 -8.04 -72.65 0.35
C SER A 5 -6.52 -72.39 0.18
N GLN A 6 -6.19 -71.28 -0.49
CA GLN A 6 -4.85 -70.67 -0.39
C GLN A 6 -4.88 -69.58 0.69
N THR A 7 -4.10 -69.83 1.73
CA THR A 7 -3.92 -69.01 2.93
C THR A 7 -3.21 -67.70 2.61
N ALA A 8 -3.79 -66.57 3.02
CA ALA A 8 -3.19 -65.25 2.92
C ALA A 8 -1.97 -65.15 3.85
N ALA A 9 -0.78 -64.91 3.29
CA ALA A 9 0.44 -64.63 4.05
C ALA A 9 0.63 -63.13 4.31
N PRO A 10 1.28 -62.73 5.43
CA PRO A 10 1.06 -61.42 6.02
C PRO A 10 2.04 -60.35 5.52
N ARG A 11 1.53 -59.31 4.85
CA ARG A 11 2.29 -58.19 4.23
C ARG A 11 2.81 -57.14 5.23
N HIS A 12 2.68 -57.37 6.54
CA HIS A 12 2.89 -56.35 7.57
C HIS A 12 4.34 -56.19 8.08
N ARG A 13 5.29 -57.01 7.59
CA ARG A 13 6.66 -57.01 8.13
C ARG A 13 7.64 -56.05 7.45
N LEU A 14 7.34 -55.53 6.25
CA LEU A 14 8.22 -54.57 5.59
C LEU A 14 7.93 -53.11 5.92
N LEU A 15 6.76 -52.78 6.48
CA LEU A 15 6.40 -51.38 6.78
C LEU A 15 6.93 -50.87 8.13
N LYS A 16 7.51 -51.75 8.97
CA LYS A 16 8.00 -51.40 10.30
C LYS A 16 9.49 -51.00 10.36
N SER A 17 10.20 -51.01 9.23
CA SER A 17 11.63 -50.63 9.18
C SER A 17 11.84 -49.12 8.97
N GLY A 18 10.90 -48.42 8.32
CA GLY A 18 11.07 -47.00 8.00
C GLY A 18 10.91 -46.04 9.18
N CYS A 19 10.16 -46.41 10.21
CA CYS A 19 9.85 -45.50 11.33
C CYS A 19 11.01 -45.32 12.32
N ALA A 20 11.93 -46.29 12.41
CA ALA A 20 13.07 -46.20 13.32
C ALA A 20 14.10 -45.15 12.86
N VAL A 21 14.25 -44.95 11.54
CA VAL A 21 15.15 -43.93 10.97
C VAL A 21 14.60 -42.52 11.20
N LEU A 22 13.28 -42.34 11.11
CA LEU A 22 12.62 -41.07 11.43
C LEU A 22 12.73 -40.70 12.91
N ALA A 23 12.69 -41.69 13.81
CA ALA A 23 12.87 -41.45 15.24
C ALA A 23 14.31 -41.05 15.61
N LEU A 24 15.33 -41.57 14.91
CA LEU A 24 16.71 -41.11 15.09
C LEU A 24 16.96 -39.71 14.51
N LEU A 25 16.29 -39.34 13.41
CA LEU A 25 16.39 -38.00 12.84
C LEU A 25 15.67 -36.92 13.68
N ALA A 26 14.64 -37.30 14.45
CA ALA A 26 13.92 -36.39 15.35
C ALA A 26 14.72 -36.00 16.60
N ALA A 27 15.82 -36.71 16.90
CA ALA A 27 16.71 -36.42 18.02
C ALA A 27 17.89 -35.51 17.66
N LEU A 28 18.05 -35.15 16.38
CA LEU A 28 18.96 -34.07 16.02
C LEU A 28 18.32 -32.73 16.43
N PRO A 29 19.08 -31.80 17.04
CA PRO A 29 18.56 -30.46 17.26
C PRO A 29 18.12 -29.90 15.91
N ALA A 30 16.86 -29.46 15.83
CA ALA A 30 16.38 -28.74 14.67
C ALA A 30 17.21 -27.47 14.56
N ALA A 31 18.18 -27.46 13.64
CA ALA A 31 18.69 -26.21 13.09
C ALA A 31 17.53 -25.63 12.27
N ALA A 32 16.60 -24.96 12.96
CA ALA A 32 15.83 -23.91 12.31
C ALA A 32 16.87 -23.04 11.59
N GLN A 33 16.69 -22.82 10.30
CA GLN A 33 17.51 -21.86 9.59
C GLN A 33 17.21 -20.51 10.22
N ASP A 34 17.97 -20.19 11.27
CA ASP A 34 18.28 -18.83 11.63
C ASP A 34 18.94 -18.30 10.36
N GLY A 35 18.11 -17.69 9.50
CA GLY A 35 18.59 -17.00 8.33
C GLY A 35 19.66 -16.08 8.85
N ALA A 36 20.91 -16.33 8.45
CA ALA A 36 22.09 -15.69 9.00
C ALA A 36 21.75 -14.27 9.42
N GLU A 37 21.66 -14.03 10.74
CA GLU A 37 21.53 -12.70 11.31
C GLU A 37 22.82 -11.96 11.02
N THR A 38 22.94 -11.50 9.77
CA THR A 38 23.71 -10.33 9.43
C THR A 38 22.78 -9.18 9.73
N ASP A 39 23.12 -8.44 10.78
CA ASP A 39 22.38 -7.37 11.42
C ASP A 39 21.11 -7.80 12.16
N ALA A 40 21.23 -7.76 13.49
CA ALA A 40 20.13 -7.58 14.42
C ALA A 40 19.08 -6.65 13.79
N GLU A 41 17.84 -7.12 13.74
CA GLU A 41 16.66 -6.47 13.17
C GLU A 41 16.33 -5.17 13.93
N THR A 42 17.19 -4.16 13.79
CA THR A 42 16.85 -2.78 14.11
C THR A 42 15.96 -2.32 12.96
N PRO A 43 14.68 -2.00 13.23
CA PRO A 43 13.77 -1.68 12.16
C PRO A 43 14.26 -0.38 11.50
N PHE A 44 14.67 -0.47 10.23
CA PHE A 44 15.28 0.64 9.49
C PHE A 44 14.35 1.85 9.54
N ARG A 45 14.77 2.92 10.24
CA ARG A 45 14.03 4.17 10.34
C ARG A 45 14.50 5.08 9.22
N LEU A 46 13.59 5.37 8.29
CA LEU A 46 13.82 6.45 7.33
C LEU A 46 14.02 7.77 8.07
N SER A 47 14.98 8.57 7.62
CA SER A 47 15.13 9.94 8.12
C SER A 47 13.91 10.78 7.73
N PRO A 48 13.46 11.71 8.59
CA PRO A 48 12.34 12.59 8.26
C PRO A 48 12.59 13.36 6.95
N ILE A 49 11.59 13.41 6.08
CA ILE A 49 11.61 14.26 4.89
C ILE A 49 11.05 15.62 5.28
N THR A 50 11.89 16.65 5.27
CA THR A 50 11.44 18.04 5.44
C THR A 50 11.01 18.60 4.08
N VAL A 51 9.72 18.85 3.92
CA VAL A 51 9.20 19.53 2.72
C VAL A 51 9.30 21.03 2.93
N ASN A 52 10.17 21.70 2.17
CA ASN A 52 10.19 23.15 2.10
C ASN A 52 9.24 23.60 0.97
N ALA A 53 8.00 23.90 1.34
CA ALA A 53 7.06 24.56 0.45
C ALA A 53 7.43 26.05 0.35
N ALA A 54 8.54 26.35 -0.35
CA ALA A 54 8.94 27.72 -0.66
C ALA A 54 8.06 28.36 -1.76
N GLY A 55 7.06 27.62 -2.26
CA GLY A 55 6.05 28.13 -3.16
C GLY A 55 4.99 28.91 -2.39
N LYS A 56 4.76 30.16 -2.79
CA LYS A 56 3.63 30.94 -2.30
C LYS A 56 2.35 30.24 -2.79
N ALA A 57 1.46 29.88 -1.87
CA ALA A 57 0.13 29.39 -2.23
C ALA A 57 -0.60 30.42 -3.14
N ASP A 58 -1.56 29.96 -3.93
CA ASP A 58 -2.36 30.88 -4.76
C ASP A 58 -3.02 31.93 -3.85
N ASP A 59 -2.91 33.21 -4.24
CA ASP A 59 -3.21 34.38 -3.41
C ASP A 59 -4.46 35.09 -3.94
N ASP A 60 -5.60 34.44 -3.74
CA ASP A 60 -6.92 34.89 -4.24
C ASP A 60 -7.42 36.21 -3.63
N ALA A 61 -6.84 36.64 -2.51
CA ALA A 61 -7.10 37.94 -1.89
C ALA A 61 -6.31 39.09 -2.56
N ALA A 62 -5.10 38.84 -3.07
CA ALA A 62 -4.27 39.90 -3.64
C ALA A 62 -4.37 40.01 -5.18
N THR A 63 -4.80 38.95 -5.88
CA THR A 63 -4.91 38.94 -7.35
C THR A 63 -6.30 38.58 -7.84
N VAL A 64 -6.71 39.17 -8.97
CA VAL A 64 -7.94 38.80 -9.67
C VAL A 64 -7.78 37.53 -10.51
N VAL A 65 -6.52 37.17 -10.82
CA VAL A 65 -6.17 36.02 -11.68
C VAL A 65 -5.75 34.84 -10.82
N ALA A 66 -6.52 33.75 -10.89
CA ALA A 66 -6.16 32.45 -10.33
C ALA A 66 -5.22 31.68 -11.27
N ARG A 67 -4.43 30.75 -10.72
CA ARG A 67 -3.51 29.88 -11.51
C ARG A 67 -3.79 28.41 -11.28
N GLU A 68 -4.28 28.07 -10.10
CA GLU A 68 -4.61 26.71 -9.71
C GLU A 68 -6.09 26.60 -9.35
N LEU A 69 -6.61 25.39 -9.47
CA LEU A 69 -7.96 25.06 -9.05
C LEU A 69 -7.95 23.84 -8.13
N TRP A 70 -8.78 23.91 -7.10
CA TRP A 70 -8.99 22.84 -6.14
C TRP A 70 -10.48 22.55 -6.06
N VAL A 71 -10.93 21.48 -6.72
CA VAL A 71 -12.34 21.08 -6.69
C VAL A 71 -12.46 19.71 -6.05
N GLY A 72 -13.27 19.62 -4.99
CA GLY A 72 -13.74 18.34 -4.43
C GLY A 72 -12.67 17.44 -3.82
N GLY A 73 -11.66 18.00 -3.16
CA GLY A 73 -10.70 17.23 -2.34
C GLY A 73 -9.69 16.38 -3.13
N LYS A 74 -9.54 16.64 -4.43
CA LYS A 74 -8.50 16.03 -5.27
C LYS A 74 -7.18 16.79 -5.16
N VAL A 75 -6.20 16.40 -5.98
CA VAL A 75 -4.92 17.10 -6.12
C VAL A 75 -5.15 18.45 -6.81
N ALA A 76 -4.53 19.50 -6.27
CA ALA A 76 -4.36 20.79 -6.92
C ALA A 76 -3.92 20.62 -8.38
N THR A 77 -4.58 21.30 -9.31
CA THR A 77 -4.11 21.31 -10.70
C THR A 77 -4.07 22.72 -11.24
N SER A 78 -3.10 22.99 -12.12
CA SER A 78 -3.00 24.23 -12.87
C SER A 78 -4.18 24.35 -13.83
N LEU A 79 -4.68 25.59 -14.02
CA LEU A 79 -5.72 25.88 -15.00
C LEU A 79 -5.28 25.50 -16.42
N GLN A 80 -3.99 25.65 -16.75
CA GLN A 80 -3.43 25.34 -18.06
C GLN A 80 -3.39 23.84 -18.35
N ASP A 81 -3.34 23.02 -17.30
CA ASP A 81 -3.25 21.56 -17.38
C ASP A 81 -4.63 20.90 -17.19
N THR A 82 -5.68 21.71 -17.03
CA THR A 82 -7.05 21.21 -16.86
C THR A 82 -7.70 21.00 -18.24
N PRO A 83 -8.11 19.78 -18.61
CA PRO A 83 -8.66 19.48 -19.94
C PRO A 83 -10.13 19.91 -20.10
N ALA A 84 -10.58 20.93 -19.37
CA ALA A 84 -11.96 21.41 -19.36
C ALA A 84 -11.99 22.95 -19.35
N SER A 85 -13.05 23.52 -19.92
CA SER A 85 -13.31 24.96 -19.81
C SER A 85 -13.74 25.30 -18.39
N VAL A 86 -12.87 25.95 -17.65
CA VAL A 86 -13.09 26.36 -16.27
C VAL A 86 -12.90 27.87 -16.15
N SER A 87 -13.76 28.51 -15.35
CA SER A 87 -13.62 29.91 -14.95
C SER A 87 -13.55 29.95 -13.43
N VAL A 88 -12.58 30.68 -12.90
CA VAL A 88 -12.37 30.85 -11.46
C VAL A 88 -12.53 32.33 -11.15
N ILE A 89 -13.35 32.61 -10.15
CA ILE A 89 -13.57 33.97 -9.65
C ILE A 89 -12.92 34.06 -8.28
N THR A 90 -11.97 34.97 -8.15
CA THR A 90 -11.15 35.14 -6.94
C THR A 90 -11.85 36.02 -5.91
N GLN A 91 -11.42 35.95 -4.65
CA GLN A 91 -11.96 36.82 -3.59
C GLN A 91 -11.80 38.30 -3.96
N LYS A 92 -10.62 38.69 -4.45
CA LYS A 92 -10.36 40.07 -4.88
C LYS A 92 -11.33 40.55 -5.95
N GLU A 93 -11.72 39.67 -6.87
CA GLU A 93 -12.65 40.01 -7.94
C GLU A 93 -14.08 40.21 -7.41
N ILE A 94 -14.54 39.38 -6.48
CA ILE A 94 -15.84 39.54 -5.80
C ILE A 94 -15.89 40.88 -5.07
N GLU A 95 -14.85 41.20 -4.29
CA GLU A 95 -14.73 42.47 -3.56
C GLU A 95 -14.70 43.68 -4.51
N ALA A 96 -13.96 43.58 -5.61
CA ALA A 96 -13.89 44.64 -6.63
C ALA A 96 -15.24 44.89 -7.31
N ARG A 97 -16.04 43.83 -7.49
CA ARG A 97 -17.40 43.92 -8.03
C ARG A 97 -18.46 44.32 -6.99
N LYS A 98 -18.12 44.29 -5.69
CA LYS A 98 -19.05 44.52 -4.56
C LYS A 98 -20.29 43.61 -4.64
N ALA A 99 -20.06 42.36 -5.03
CA ALA A 99 -21.13 41.38 -5.14
C ALA A 99 -21.37 40.73 -3.77
N ASP A 100 -22.63 40.70 -3.35
CA ASP A 100 -23.05 40.12 -2.07
C ASP A 100 -23.73 38.75 -2.27
N THR A 101 -24.11 38.43 -3.52
CA THR A 101 -24.80 37.18 -3.89
C THR A 101 -24.07 36.42 -4.99
N LEU A 102 -24.34 35.11 -5.13
CA LEU A 102 -23.70 34.28 -6.14
C LEU A 102 -24.13 34.65 -7.56
N GLU A 103 -25.38 35.05 -7.72
CA GLU A 103 -26.00 35.47 -8.97
C GLU A 103 -25.41 36.79 -9.49
N GLU A 104 -24.86 37.63 -8.62
CA GLU A 104 -24.12 38.84 -9.01
C GLU A 104 -22.69 38.52 -9.47
N VAL A 105 -22.16 37.38 -9.06
CA VAL A 105 -20.80 36.93 -9.37
C VAL A 105 -20.74 36.09 -10.66
N LEU A 106 -21.77 35.25 -10.88
CA LEU A 106 -21.88 34.28 -11.99
C LEU A 106 -22.59 34.85 -13.22
#